data_AF-Q1YVR3-F1
#
_entry.id   AF-Q1YVR3-F1
#
_cell.length_a   1.000
_cell.length_b   1.000
_cell.length_c   1.000
_cell.angle_alpha   90.00
_cell.angle_beta   90.00
_cell.angle_gamma   90.00
#
_symmetry.space_group_name_H-M   'P 1'
#
loop_
_entity.id
_entity.type
_entity.pdbx_description
1 polymer ?
#
loop_
_entity_poly.entity_id
_entity_poly.type
_entity_poly.pdbx_seq_one_letter_code
_entity_poly.pdbx_strand_id
1 'polypeptide(L)'
;MLRVHNTHELFAAVETLAHSVPLRGERLAIITNGGGPAIMAVDALSDRGGKLAVLSNETIEKLSDVLPSCWSHANPVDIIGDADITRYEKAVNILLDSDDFDALLIMHSPSAIAPGNKTAQRLTEVLATHPRTKRFNVLTNWSGENEAAQSRKIFTEAGFPAYRTPESAISAFMHLVEYRRNQKQLMETPISFGDTSIVSGENKRNPRHVHDVLNHLLAQEITHLETHEVRPVLESYGFKTLPTWIASDPAEAVHIAEQIGYPVAIKLRSPDIRHKSEVHGVLLHLRTADEVANGAQAILDRVSMNYPSARIDGLLVQRMASRSGAQELRISVHNDSVFGPVILMGEDAAAWNIHKDAAVAIPPLNMALARYMVINAIKTGKIRQRSNLEQIDIPALCHLLVKISQLIIDCPEIVDFDIHPLLASGTDMTVIDASMTLHPFSGDKQARLAIRPYPKEHEESFTLKDGRKILLRPILPEDEPKHKDFISHVSVDDLYKRFFSDVGEFNHEALANFTQIDYDREMAFVATSLITNDEGKPEEIIIGVTRALSDPENVESEFAILVRSDLKGVGLGRILMEKIIRYCTQSGVKRITGMTMPSNRGMIMLAQKVGFEIDVQMADGVVEMLLPLATNTPE
;
A
#
# COMPACT_ATOMS: atom_id res chain seq x y z
N MET A 1 -5.94 -5.69 4.46
CA MET A 1 -6.59 -5.66 5.79
C MET A 1 -8.08 -5.35 5.63
N LEU A 2 -8.94 -5.92 6.48
CA LEU A 2 -10.37 -5.60 6.58
C LEU A 2 -10.61 -4.86 7.90
N ARG A 3 -11.30 -3.71 7.85
CA ARG A 3 -11.66 -2.95 9.05
C ARG A 3 -13.12 -3.21 9.38
N VAL A 4 -13.40 -3.54 10.63
CA VAL A 4 -14.77 -3.70 11.16
C VAL A 4 -14.99 -2.67 12.27
N HIS A 5 -16.21 -2.17 12.40
CA HIS A 5 -16.55 -1.08 13.32
C HIS A 5 -17.14 -1.54 14.64
N ASN A 6 -17.63 -2.77 14.71
CA ASN A 6 -18.24 -3.33 15.89
C ASN A 6 -18.08 -4.86 15.94
N THR A 7 -18.40 -5.45 17.09
CA THR A 7 -18.26 -6.89 17.32
C THR A 7 -19.20 -7.73 16.44
N HIS A 8 -20.37 -7.20 16.05
CA HIS A 8 -21.29 -7.92 15.17
C HIS A 8 -20.70 -8.07 13.76
N GLU A 9 -20.11 -6.99 13.23
CA GLU A 9 -19.37 -7.02 11.96
C GLU A 9 -18.15 -7.94 12.02
N LEU A 10 -17.45 -8.00 13.16
CA LEU A 10 -16.34 -8.92 13.35
C LEU A 10 -16.77 -10.38 13.17
N PHE A 11 -17.82 -10.82 13.86
CA PHE A 11 -18.31 -12.19 13.73
C PHE A 11 -18.84 -12.49 12.32
N ALA A 12 -19.55 -11.54 11.70
CA ALA A 12 -20.00 -11.68 10.32
C ALA A 12 -18.81 -11.80 9.34
N ALA A 13 -17.75 -11.01 9.53
CA ALA A 13 -16.54 -11.08 8.72
C ALA A 13 -15.84 -12.44 8.86
N VAL A 14 -15.68 -12.95 10.10
CA VAL A 14 -15.07 -14.25 10.35
C VAL A 14 -15.88 -15.38 9.71
N GLU A 15 -17.21 -15.40 9.93
CA GLU A 15 -18.12 -16.38 9.32
C GLU A 15 -17.97 -16.40 7.80
N THR A 16 -17.87 -15.22 7.18
CA THR A 16 -17.79 -15.16 5.71
C THR A 16 -16.40 -15.54 5.21
N LEU A 17 -15.32 -15.02 5.80
CA LEU A 17 -13.95 -15.25 5.34
C LEU A 17 -13.50 -16.70 5.55
N ALA A 18 -13.94 -17.35 6.64
CA ALA A 18 -13.62 -18.74 6.93
C ALA A 18 -14.27 -19.73 5.93
N HIS A 19 -15.42 -19.36 5.37
CA HIS A 19 -16.20 -20.21 4.46
C HIS A 19 -16.15 -19.77 2.99
N SER A 20 -15.50 -18.64 2.68
CA SER A 20 -15.48 -18.09 1.33
C SER A 20 -14.53 -18.80 0.38
N VAL A 21 -14.98 -18.98 -0.86
CA VAL A 21 -14.10 -19.20 -2.02
C VAL A 21 -13.56 -17.83 -2.44
N PRO A 22 -12.32 -17.69 -2.93
CA PRO A 22 -11.84 -16.42 -3.48
C PRO A 22 -12.86 -15.83 -4.45
N LEU A 23 -13.34 -14.61 -4.17
CA LEU A 23 -14.28 -13.91 -5.02
C LEU A 23 -13.69 -13.83 -6.44
N ARG A 24 -14.50 -14.12 -7.47
CA ARG A 24 -14.08 -13.97 -8.89
C ARG A 24 -14.36 -12.58 -9.42
N GLY A 25 -15.39 -11.93 -8.91
CA GLY A 25 -15.71 -10.52 -9.12
C GLY A 25 -16.52 -9.96 -7.96
N GLU A 26 -17.29 -8.91 -8.23
CA GLU A 26 -18.03 -8.16 -7.21
C GLU A 26 -19.52 -7.98 -7.56
N ARG A 27 -20.02 -8.71 -8.57
CA ARG A 27 -21.42 -8.67 -9.02
C ARG A 27 -22.27 -9.63 -8.18
N LEU A 28 -23.26 -9.09 -7.46
CA LEU A 28 -24.18 -9.86 -6.61
C LEU A 28 -25.50 -10.15 -7.34
N ALA A 29 -25.87 -11.43 -7.43
CA ALA A 29 -27.24 -11.86 -7.75
C ALA A 29 -28.04 -12.06 -6.47
N ILE A 30 -29.27 -11.57 -6.43
CA ILE A 30 -30.18 -11.74 -5.28
C ILE A 30 -31.40 -12.52 -5.76
N ILE A 31 -31.76 -13.59 -5.05
CA ILE A 31 -33.02 -14.30 -5.22
C ILE A 31 -33.83 -14.19 -3.93
N THR A 32 -35.13 -13.91 -4.05
CA THR A 32 -35.99 -13.58 -2.91
C THR A 32 -37.43 -13.99 -3.16
N ASN A 33 -38.16 -14.38 -2.12
CA ASN A 33 -39.62 -14.49 -2.16
C ASN A 33 -40.32 -13.26 -1.54
N GLY A 34 -39.56 -12.23 -1.14
CA GLY A 34 -40.10 -11.00 -0.56
C GLY A 34 -39.46 -9.77 -1.17
N GLY A 35 -40.24 -8.99 -1.91
CA GLY A 35 -39.77 -7.76 -2.56
C GLY A 35 -39.25 -6.70 -1.58
N GLY A 36 -39.91 -6.49 -0.44
CA GLY A 36 -39.49 -5.50 0.57
C GLY A 36 -38.06 -5.74 1.09
N PRO A 37 -37.76 -6.93 1.67
CA PRO A 37 -36.40 -7.29 2.07
C PRO A 37 -35.37 -7.19 0.93
N ALA A 38 -35.77 -7.47 -0.31
CA ALA A 38 -34.90 -7.36 -1.47
C ALA A 38 -34.48 -5.91 -1.75
N ILE A 39 -35.41 -4.96 -1.66
CA ILE A 39 -35.10 -3.54 -1.78
C ILE A 39 -34.17 -3.09 -0.64
N MET A 40 -34.41 -3.53 0.59
CA MET A 40 -33.49 -3.25 1.72
C MET A 40 -32.07 -3.77 1.46
N ALA A 41 -31.94 -4.95 0.84
CA ALA A 41 -30.64 -5.48 0.42
C ALA A 41 -29.97 -4.62 -0.67
N VAL A 42 -30.75 -4.17 -1.66
CA VAL A 42 -30.25 -3.31 -2.76
C VAL A 42 -29.81 -1.94 -2.24
N ASP A 43 -30.59 -1.31 -1.35
CA ASP A 43 -30.25 -0.03 -0.73
C ASP A 43 -28.95 -0.16 0.08
N ALA A 44 -28.86 -1.18 0.95
CA ALA A 44 -27.66 -1.45 1.73
C ALA A 44 -26.43 -1.74 0.86
N LEU A 45 -26.62 -2.37 -0.31
CA LEU A 45 -25.54 -2.65 -1.26
C LEU A 45 -25.07 -1.36 -1.92
N SER A 46 -26.01 -0.51 -2.34
CA SER A 46 -25.76 0.78 -2.99
C SER A 46 -25.02 1.74 -2.07
N ASP A 47 -25.45 1.86 -0.81
CA ASP A 47 -24.85 2.74 0.20
C ASP A 47 -23.38 2.38 0.48
N ARG A 48 -23.00 1.11 0.29
CA ARG A 48 -21.63 0.60 0.45
C ARG A 48 -20.84 0.55 -0.86
N GLY A 49 -21.41 1.02 -1.99
CA GLY A 49 -20.75 0.99 -3.30
C GLY A 49 -20.52 -0.42 -3.85
N GLY A 50 -21.42 -1.35 -3.52
CA GLY A 50 -21.49 -2.69 -4.10
C GLY A 50 -22.12 -2.68 -5.51
N LYS A 51 -22.00 -3.80 -6.24
CA LYS A 51 -22.52 -3.92 -7.60
C LYS A 51 -23.54 -5.03 -7.72
N LEU A 52 -24.73 -4.67 -8.21
CA LEU A 52 -25.77 -5.63 -8.54
C LEU A 52 -25.46 -6.27 -9.91
N ALA A 53 -25.62 -7.58 -10.04
CA ALA A 53 -25.42 -8.29 -11.30
C ALA A 53 -26.50 -7.92 -12.33
N VAL A 54 -26.13 -7.82 -13.60
CA VAL A 54 -27.05 -7.67 -14.73
C VAL A 54 -27.25 -9.04 -15.36
N LEU A 55 -28.48 -9.54 -15.35
CA LEU A 55 -28.82 -10.85 -15.91
C LEU A 55 -28.88 -10.76 -17.44
N SER A 56 -28.32 -11.76 -18.12
CA SER A 56 -28.42 -11.89 -19.57
C SER A 56 -29.84 -12.26 -20.00
N ASN A 57 -30.18 -11.96 -21.26
CA ASN A 57 -31.48 -12.33 -21.83
C ASN A 57 -31.71 -13.85 -21.76
N GLU A 58 -30.66 -14.66 -21.94
CA GLU A 58 -30.75 -16.13 -21.82
C GLU A 58 -31.15 -16.56 -20.40
N THR A 59 -30.56 -15.97 -19.37
CA THR A 59 -30.93 -16.25 -17.97
C THR A 59 -32.37 -15.81 -17.69
N ILE A 60 -32.78 -14.63 -18.17
CA ILE A 60 -34.15 -14.10 -17.99
C ILE A 60 -35.19 -15.01 -18.67
N GLU A 61 -34.91 -15.51 -19.87
CA GLU A 61 -35.80 -16.44 -20.58
C GLU A 61 -35.95 -17.76 -19.81
N LYS A 62 -34.84 -18.39 -19.40
CA LYS A 62 -34.88 -19.63 -18.60
C LYS A 62 -35.62 -19.45 -17.27
N LEU A 63 -35.43 -18.31 -16.60
CA LEU A 63 -36.16 -17.99 -15.37
C LEU A 63 -37.65 -17.78 -15.66
N SER A 64 -38.01 -17.12 -16.75
CA SER A 64 -39.40 -16.89 -17.14
C SER A 64 -40.17 -18.17 -17.47
N ASP A 65 -39.49 -19.22 -17.91
CA ASP A 65 -40.10 -20.54 -18.16
C ASP A 65 -40.53 -21.26 -16.86
N VAL A 66 -39.92 -20.91 -15.72
CA VAL A 66 -40.15 -21.60 -14.43
C VAL A 66 -40.79 -20.71 -13.36
N LEU A 67 -40.78 -19.39 -13.56
CA LEU A 67 -41.34 -18.40 -12.63
C LEU A 67 -42.70 -17.87 -13.12
N PRO A 68 -43.55 -17.36 -12.21
CA PRO A 68 -44.80 -16.70 -12.59
C PRO A 68 -44.54 -15.49 -13.49
N SER A 69 -45.45 -15.18 -14.42
CA SER A 69 -45.28 -14.05 -15.36
C SER A 69 -45.05 -12.68 -14.71
N CYS A 70 -45.46 -12.52 -13.45
CA CYS A 70 -45.31 -11.31 -12.65
C CYS A 70 -43.99 -11.21 -11.86
N TRP A 71 -43.05 -12.14 -12.05
CA TRP A 71 -41.72 -12.02 -11.44
C TRP A 71 -41.01 -10.76 -11.94
N SER A 72 -39.92 -10.35 -11.28
CA SER A 72 -39.27 -9.06 -11.49
C SER A 72 -38.66 -8.82 -12.88
N HIS A 73 -38.37 -9.87 -13.67
CA HIS A 73 -37.62 -9.82 -14.94
C HIS A 73 -36.26 -9.12 -14.84
N ALA A 74 -35.71 -9.05 -13.63
CA ALA A 74 -34.48 -8.34 -13.30
C ALA A 74 -33.83 -8.95 -12.04
N ASN A 75 -32.70 -8.38 -11.64
CA ASN A 75 -32.08 -8.64 -10.35
C ASN A 75 -32.47 -7.49 -9.39
N PRO A 76 -33.03 -7.75 -8.19
CA PRO A 76 -33.31 -9.05 -7.56
C PRO A 76 -34.34 -9.91 -8.29
N VAL A 77 -34.11 -11.22 -8.33
CA VAL A 77 -35.04 -12.25 -8.85
C VAL A 77 -36.11 -12.50 -7.79
N ASP A 78 -37.24 -11.79 -7.90
CA ASP A 78 -38.40 -11.97 -7.02
C ASP A 78 -39.26 -13.15 -7.50
N ILE A 79 -39.15 -14.27 -6.78
CA ILE A 79 -39.88 -15.51 -7.07
C ILE A 79 -41.27 -15.55 -6.42
N ILE A 80 -41.73 -14.43 -5.85
CA ILE A 80 -43.05 -14.22 -5.24
C ILE A 80 -43.24 -14.95 -3.90
N GLY A 81 -44.03 -14.36 -3.00
CA GLY A 81 -44.19 -14.82 -1.61
C GLY A 81 -44.81 -16.20 -1.40
N ASP A 82 -45.43 -16.77 -2.43
CA ASP A 82 -45.96 -18.13 -2.47
C ASP A 82 -44.96 -19.18 -2.97
N ALA A 83 -43.69 -18.79 -3.16
CA ALA A 83 -42.65 -19.67 -3.66
C ALA A 83 -42.50 -20.95 -2.82
N ASP A 84 -42.76 -22.08 -3.48
CA ASP A 84 -42.51 -23.40 -2.93
C ASP A 84 -41.03 -23.80 -3.07
N ILE A 85 -40.69 -24.95 -2.49
CA ILE A 85 -39.35 -25.52 -2.54
C ILE A 85 -38.90 -25.72 -3.99
N THR A 86 -39.81 -26.19 -4.85
CA THR A 86 -39.54 -26.47 -6.27
C THR A 86 -39.15 -25.20 -7.03
N ARG A 87 -39.82 -24.07 -6.76
CA ARG A 87 -39.53 -22.78 -7.40
C ARG A 87 -38.15 -22.26 -7.01
N TYR A 88 -37.80 -22.35 -5.72
CA TYR A 88 -36.45 -22.04 -5.23
C TYR A 88 -35.40 -22.91 -5.92
N GLU A 89 -35.59 -24.24 -5.94
CA GLU A 89 -34.66 -25.18 -6.56
C GLU A 89 -34.43 -24.89 -8.05
N LYS A 90 -35.50 -24.68 -8.82
CA LYS A 90 -35.38 -24.39 -10.26
C LYS A 90 -34.64 -23.07 -10.51
N ALA A 91 -35.01 -22.01 -9.80
CA ALA A 91 -34.41 -20.70 -9.98
C ALA A 91 -32.92 -20.69 -9.57
N VAL A 92 -32.58 -21.34 -8.45
CA VAL A 92 -31.19 -21.45 -7.99
C VAL A 92 -30.33 -22.25 -8.98
N ASN A 93 -30.83 -23.36 -9.52
CA ASN A 93 -30.08 -24.13 -10.54
C ASN A 93 -29.81 -23.28 -11.80
N ILE A 94 -30.81 -22.56 -12.32
CA ILE A 94 -30.64 -21.68 -13.49
C ILE A 94 -29.59 -20.60 -13.22
N LEU A 95 -29.61 -20.00 -12.03
CA LEU A 95 -28.61 -19.01 -11.64
C LEU A 95 -27.21 -19.63 -11.54
N LEU A 96 -27.05 -20.79 -10.90
CA LEU A 96 -25.74 -21.45 -10.77
C LEU A 96 -25.13 -21.86 -12.12
N ASP A 97 -25.95 -22.07 -13.15
CA ASP A 97 -25.52 -22.34 -14.52
C ASP A 97 -25.14 -21.10 -15.32
N SER A 98 -25.44 -19.90 -14.83
CA SER A 98 -25.12 -18.62 -15.46
C SER A 98 -23.67 -18.16 -15.17
N ASP A 99 -23.17 -17.23 -16.00
CA ASP A 99 -21.91 -16.49 -15.82
C ASP A 99 -22.16 -14.99 -15.49
N ASP A 100 -23.42 -14.62 -15.24
CA ASP A 100 -23.87 -13.22 -15.07
C ASP A 100 -23.46 -12.59 -13.72
N PHE A 101 -23.09 -13.38 -12.72
CA PHE A 101 -22.77 -12.93 -11.37
C PHE A 101 -21.57 -13.65 -10.76
N ASP A 102 -21.05 -13.11 -9.66
CA ASP A 102 -19.86 -13.63 -8.96
C ASP A 102 -20.19 -14.14 -7.54
N ALA A 103 -21.30 -13.67 -6.97
CA ALA A 103 -21.87 -14.14 -5.70
C ALA A 103 -23.40 -14.20 -5.77
N LEU A 104 -23.98 -15.12 -5.00
CA LEU A 104 -25.43 -15.34 -4.92
C LEU A 104 -25.91 -15.12 -3.48
N LEU A 105 -26.86 -14.22 -3.29
CA LEU A 105 -27.58 -14.05 -2.03
C LEU A 105 -28.97 -14.68 -2.16
N ILE A 106 -29.21 -15.75 -1.42
CA ILE A 106 -30.52 -16.40 -1.33
C ILE A 106 -31.26 -15.84 -0.13
N MET A 107 -32.45 -15.27 -0.36
CA MET A 107 -33.27 -14.65 0.67
C MET A 107 -34.58 -15.41 0.84
N HIS A 108 -35.00 -15.55 2.09
CA HIS A 108 -36.26 -16.19 2.44
C HIS A 108 -36.98 -15.43 3.55
N SER A 109 -38.23 -15.06 3.26
CA SER A 109 -39.23 -14.54 4.18
C SER A 109 -40.26 -15.63 4.46
N PRO A 110 -40.39 -16.12 5.71
CA PRO A 110 -41.33 -17.19 6.05
C PRO A 110 -42.77 -16.86 5.66
N SER A 111 -43.47 -17.83 5.07
CA SER A 111 -44.90 -17.75 4.77
C SER A 111 -45.60 -19.08 5.06
N ALA A 112 -46.92 -19.07 5.21
CA ALA A 112 -47.69 -20.27 5.56
C ALA A 112 -47.59 -21.41 4.52
N ILE A 113 -47.17 -21.08 3.30
CA ILE A 113 -47.08 -21.99 2.15
C ILE A 113 -45.62 -22.30 1.76
N ALA A 114 -44.64 -21.66 2.41
CA ALA A 114 -43.22 -21.84 2.15
C ALA A 114 -42.47 -22.16 3.47
N PRO A 115 -42.41 -23.43 3.90
CA PRO A 115 -41.77 -23.82 5.16
C PRO A 115 -40.25 -23.65 5.08
N GLY A 116 -39.72 -22.69 5.84
CA GLY A 116 -38.32 -22.27 5.76
C GLY A 116 -37.33 -23.42 5.99
N ASN A 117 -37.64 -24.33 6.91
CA ASN A 117 -36.74 -25.45 7.26
C ASN A 117 -36.58 -26.46 6.12
N LYS A 118 -37.68 -26.85 5.48
CA LYS A 118 -37.64 -27.80 4.37
C LYS A 118 -36.99 -27.19 3.14
N THR A 119 -37.26 -25.91 2.89
CA THR A 119 -36.60 -25.14 1.83
C THR A 119 -35.09 -25.06 2.08
N ALA A 120 -34.66 -24.78 3.31
CA ALA A 120 -33.24 -24.74 3.67
C ALA A 120 -32.55 -26.09 3.44
N GLN A 121 -33.12 -27.20 3.93
CA GLN A 121 -32.58 -28.54 3.69
C GLN A 121 -32.41 -28.84 2.20
N ARG A 122 -33.47 -28.61 1.42
CA ARG A 122 -33.42 -28.90 -0.01
C ARG A 122 -32.39 -28.03 -0.74
N LEU A 123 -32.31 -26.75 -0.40
CA LEU A 123 -31.32 -25.86 -1.01
C LEU A 123 -29.89 -26.23 -0.65
N THR A 124 -29.62 -26.66 0.60
CA THR A 124 -28.28 -27.16 0.96
C THR A 124 -27.88 -28.41 0.18
N GLU A 125 -28.82 -29.33 -0.09
CA GLU A 125 -28.58 -30.50 -0.95
C GLU A 125 -28.25 -30.08 -2.38
N VAL A 126 -29.06 -29.19 -2.97
CA VAL A 126 -28.86 -28.67 -4.33
C VAL A 126 -27.48 -28.02 -4.45
N LEU A 127 -27.14 -27.13 -3.50
CA LEU A 127 -25.86 -26.45 -3.47
C LEU A 127 -24.68 -27.44 -3.32
N ALA A 128 -24.82 -28.47 -2.48
CA ALA A 128 -23.78 -29.48 -2.27
C ALA A 128 -23.54 -30.35 -3.52
N THR A 129 -24.60 -30.70 -4.26
CA THR A 129 -24.50 -31.60 -5.42
C THR A 129 -24.20 -30.88 -6.73
N HIS A 130 -24.51 -29.58 -6.85
CA HIS A 130 -24.37 -28.86 -8.10
C HIS A 130 -22.88 -28.62 -8.45
N PRO A 131 -22.41 -29.00 -9.65
CA PRO A 131 -20.99 -29.01 -10.00
C PRO A 131 -20.37 -27.61 -10.02
N ARG A 132 -21.18 -26.56 -10.24
CA ARG A 132 -20.71 -25.17 -10.31
C ARG A 132 -20.77 -24.42 -8.99
N THR A 133 -21.33 -24.94 -7.91
CA THR A 133 -21.50 -24.17 -6.65
C THR A 133 -20.19 -23.60 -6.14
N LYS A 134 -19.09 -24.38 -6.19
CA LYS A 134 -17.76 -23.95 -5.76
C LYS A 134 -17.18 -22.76 -6.55
N ARG A 135 -17.84 -22.32 -7.63
CA ARG A 135 -17.44 -21.12 -8.40
C ARG A 135 -17.96 -19.82 -7.78
N PHE A 136 -18.97 -19.88 -6.93
CA PHE A 136 -19.68 -18.71 -6.41
C PHE A 136 -19.56 -18.64 -4.89
N ASN A 137 -19.57 -17.42 -4.36
CA ASN A 137 -19.83 -17.21 -2.94
C ASN A 137 -21.35 -17.19 -2.73
N VAL A 138 -21.87 -18.17 -2.02
CA VAL A 138 -23.30 -18.29 -1.73
C VAL A 138 -23.55 -17.84 -0.30
N LEU A 139 -24.33 -16.77 -0.15
CA LEU A 139 -24.76 -16.22 1.13
C LEU A 139 -26.27 -16.41 1.28
N THR A 140 -26.73 -16.50 2.53
CA THR A 140 -28.14 -16.77 2.82
C THR A 140 -28.70 -15.77 3.82
N ASN A 141 -29.93 -15.29 3.59
CA ASN A 141 -30.69 -14.49 4.55
C ASN A 141 -32.06 -15.13 4.82
N TRP A 142 -32.23 -15.68 6.03
CA TRP A 142 -33.50 -16.24 6.48
C TRP A 142 -34.07 -15.34 7.56
N SER A 143 -35.08 -14.56 7.18
CA SER A 143 -35.68 -13.53 8.03
C SER A 143 -36.62 -14.13 9.09
N GLY A 144 -36.62 -13.54 10.29
CA GLY A 144 -37.43 -14.00 11.42
C GLY A 144 -36.64 -14.85 12.43
N GLU A 145 -37.34 -15.35 13.46
CA GLU A 145 -36.73 -16.00 14.62
C GLU A 145 -36.97 -17.50 14.67
N ASN A 146 -38.16 -17.95 15.09
CA ASN A 146 -38.38 -19.34 15.50
C ASN A 146 -37.98 -20.38 14.43
N GLU A 147 -38.68 -20.42 13.30
CA GLU A 147 -38.36 -21.38 12.22
C GLU A 147 -37.10 -20.98 11.46
N ALA A 148 -36.91 -19.68 11.22
CA ALA A 148 -35.76 -19.16 10.48
C ALA A 148 -34.41 -19.42 11.17
N ALA A 149 -34.34 -19.45 12.51
CA ALA A 149 -33.12 -19.76 13.25
C ALA A 149 -32.64 -21.19 12.98
N GLN A 150 -33.57 -22.16 12.90
CA GLN A 150 -33.23 -23.54 12.55
C GLN A 150 -32.77 -23.63 11.09
N SER A 151 -33.42 -22.89 10.18
CA SER A 151 -33.00 -22.80 8.78
C SER A 151 -31.59 -22.21 8.64
N ARG A 152 -31.25 -21.14 9.38
CA ARG A 152 -29.90 -20.58 9.39
C ARG A 152 -28.86 -21.60 9.89
N LYS A 153 -29.18 -22.35 10.94
CA LYS A 153 -28.30 -23.41 11.47
C LYS A 153 -28.03 -24.50 10.42
N ILE A 154 -29.04 -24.91 9.64
CA ILE A 154 -28.88 -25.89 8.56
C ILE A 154 -27.87 -25.39 7.50
N PHE A 155 -27.94 -24.12 7.10
CA PHE A 155 -26.96 -23.56 6.16
C PHE A 155 -25.55 -23.48 6.76
N THR A 156 -25.40 -22.99 7.99
CA THR A 156 -24.09 -22.92 8.67
C THR A 156 -23.45 -24.31 8.80
N GLU A 157 -24.20 -25.33 9.18
CA GLU A 157 -23.70 -26.73 9.26
C GLU A 157 -23.30 -27.30 7.90
N ALA A 158 -23.94 -26.82 6.82
CA ALA A 158 -23.59 -27.16 5.44
C ALA A 158 -22.44 -26.30 4.86
N GLY A 159 -21.89 -25.35 5.63
CA GLY A 159 -20.79 -24.48 5.21
C GLY A 159 -21.22 -23.24 4.41
N PHE A 160 -22.50 -22.85 4.46
CA PHE A 160 -23.01 -21.64 3.82
C PHE A 160 -23.35 -20.57 4.87
N PRO A 161 -22.76 -19.37 4.80
CA PRO A 161 -23.04 -18.29 5.75
C PRO A 161 -24.51 -17.87 5.74
N ALA A 162 -25.11 -17.74 6.93
CA ALA A 162 -26.54 -17.48 7.09
C ALA A 162 -26.85 -16.32 8.04
N TYR A 163 -27.60 -15.33 7.55
CA TYR A 163 -27.83 -14.05 8.21
C TYR A 163 -29.28 -13.82 8.56
N ARG A 164 -29.51 -13.07 9.64
CA ARG A 164 -30.83 -12.72 10.15
C ARG A 164 -31.50 -11.60 9.35
N THR A 165 -30.75 -10.58 8.93
CA THR A 165 -31.31 -9.44 8.18
C THR A 165 -30.63 -9.28 6.80
N PRO A 166 -31.32 -8.67 5.83
CA PRO A 166 -30.72 -8.32 4.54
C PRO A 166 -29.44 -7.51 4.67
N GLU A 167 -29.42 -6.51 5.56
CA GLU A 167 -28.28 -5.62 5.79
C GLU A 167 -27.06 -6.38 6.35
N SER A 168 -27.27 -7.33 7.25
CA SER A 168 -26.18 -8.18 7.75
C SER A 168 -25.57 -9.03 6.63
N ALA A 169 -26.41 -9.59 5.75
CA ALA A 169 -25.95 -10.39 4.61
C ALA A 169 -25.16 -9.54 3.60
N ILE A 170 -25.63 -8.33 3.33
CA ILE A 170 -24.94 -7.39 2.46
C ILE A 170 -23.65 -6.88 3.10
N SER A 171 -23.64 -6.56 4.40
CA SER A 171 -22.43 -6.17 5.12
C SER A 171 -21.37 -7.26 5.03
N ALA A 172 -21.76 -8.52 5.21
CA ALA A 172 -20.87 -9.67 5.07
C ALA A 172 -20.31 -9.82 3.65
N PHE A 173 -21.17 -9.71 2.62
CA PHE A 173 -20.71 -9.71 1.23
C PHE A 173 -19.73 -8.56 0.95
N MET A 174 -20.04 -7.35 1.43
CA MET A 174 -19.19 -6.18 1.24
C MET A 174 -17.85 -6.31 1.97
N HIS A 175 -17.78 -7.01 3.10
CA HIS A 175 -16.50 -7.34 3.73
C HIS A 175 -15.61 -8.20 2.82
N LEU A 176 -16.17 -9.18 2.09
CA LEU A 176 -15.39 -9.95 1.10
C LEU A 176 -14.90 -9.05 -0.04
N VAL A 177 -15.78 -8.18 -0.55
CA VAL A 177 -15.46 -7.25 -1.63
C VAL A 177 -14.37 -6.27 -1.21
N GLU A 178 -14.48 -5.67 -0.03
CA GLU A 178 -13.51 -4.75 0.54
C GLU A 178 -12.18 -5.45 0.82
N TYR A 179 -12.22 -6.64 1.41
CA TYR A 179 -11.03 -7.45 1.64
C TYR A 179 -10.30 -7.70 0.31
N ARG A 180 -11.01 -8.11 -0.74
CA ARG A 180 -10.43 -8.33 -2.06
C ARG A 180 -9.93 -7.05 -2.70
N ARG A 181 -10.68 -5.94 -2.65
CA ARG A 181 -10.25 -4.64 -3.17
C ARG A 181 -8.95 -4.21 -2.49
N ASN A 182 -8.85 -4.37 -1.18
CA ASN A 182 -7.66 -4.04 -0.41
C ASN A 182 -6.49 -4.97 -0.75
N GLN A 183 -6.72 -6.28 -0.90
CA GLN A 183 -5.68 -7.22 -1.34
C GLN A 183 -5.18 -6.89 -2.74
N LYS A 184 -6.09 -6.66 -3.70
CA LYS A 184 -5.73 -6.28 -5.06
C LYS A 184 -4.92 -4.98 -5.09
N GLN A 185 -5.28 -4.00 -4.27
CA GLN A 185 -4.54 -2.73 -4.15
C GLN A 185 -3.16 -2.90 -3.52
N LEU A 186 -3.02 -3.77 -2.52
CA LEU A 186 -1.72 -4.10 -1.95
C LEU A 186 -0.85 -4.81 -3.00
N MET A 187 -1.45 -5.73 -3.75
CA MET A 187 -0.82 -6.50 -4.82
C MET A 187 -0.63 -5.72 -6.13
N GLU A 188 -1.09 -4.46 -6.24
CA GLU A 188 -0.86 -3.65 -7.43
C GLU A 188 0.65 -3.44 -7.58
N THR A 189 1.22 -4.02 -8.64
CA THR A 189 2.62 -3.84 -8.98
C THR A 189 2.88 -2.36 -9.21
N PRO A 190 3.73 -1.72 -8.39
CA PRO A 190 4.00 -0.31 -8.55
C PRO A 190 4.58 -0.07 -9.95
N ILE A 191 4.26 1.08 -10.55
CA ILE A 191 4.97 1.49 -11.75
C ILE A 191 6.33 1.97 -11.29
N SER A 192 7.40 1.30 -11.75
CA SER A 192 8.76 1.82 -11.64
C SER A 192 8.85 3.12 -12.42
N PHE A 193 8.58 4.24 -11.74
CA PHE A 193 9.27 5.47 -12.09
C PHE A 193 10.70 5.22 -11.64
N GLY A 194 11.48 4.62 -12.54
CA GLY A 194 12.88 4.32 -12.31
C GLY A 194 13.55 5.50 -11.64
N ASP A 195 14.51 5.21 -10.76
CA ASP A 195 15.35 6.17 -10.04
C ASP A 195 15.42 7.46 -10.87
N THR A 196 14.66 8.48 -10.45
CA THR A 196 14.38 9.68 -11.27
C THR A 196 15.66 10.49 -11.50
N SER A 197 16.78 9.99 -10.96
CA SER A 197 18.16 10.37 -11.20
C SER A 197 18.70 10.02 -12.59
N ILE A 198 18.03 9.18 -13.40
CA ILE A 198 18.57 8.76 -14.71
C ILE A 198 17.99 9.55 -15.89
N VAL A 199 16.79 10.15 -15.79
CA VAL A 199 16.08 10.69 -16.98
C VAL A 199 15.96 12.22 -17.01
N SER A 200 16.14 12.94 -15.90
CA SER A 200 16.24 14.40 -15.92
C SER A 200 17.52 14.83 -15.19
N GLY A 201 18.31 15.71 -15.82
CA GLY A 201 19.53 16.29 -15.24
C GLY A 201 19.28 17.23 -14.05
N GLU A 202 18.26 16.97 -13.24
CA GLU A 202 17.91 17.69 -12.04
C GLU A 202 18.59 17.06 -10.82
N ASN A 203 19.03 17.90 -9.89
CA ASN A 203 19.89 17.59 -8.73
C ASN A 203 19.80 16.14 -8.21
N LYS A 204 20.92 15.41 -8.30
CA LYS A 204 21.09 14.12 -7.62
C LYS A 204 20.86 14.32 -6.12
N ARG A 205 19.86 13.63 -5.56
CA ARG A 205 19.64 13.48 -4.11
C ARG A 205 20.98 13.26 -3.40
N ASN A 206 21.26 14.08 -2.39
CA ASN A 206 22.52 14.00 -1.64
C ASN A 206 22.25 13.83 -0.13
N PRO A 207 21.92 12.61 0.31
CA PRO A 207 21.54 12.37 1.71
C PRO A 207 22.71 12.58 2.66
N ARG A 208 23.95 12.37 2.19
CA ARG A 208 25.16 12.64 2.98
C ARG A 208 25.29 14.12 3.31
N HIS A 209 25.14 14.98 2.31
CA HIS A 209 25.18 16.43 2.53
C HIS A 209 24.10 16.89 3.52
N VAL A 210 22.88 16.36 3.38
CA VAL A 210 21.80 16.70 4.32
C VAL A 210 22.13 16.23 5.73
N HIS A 211 22.61 15.00 5.90
CA HIS A 211 23.02 14.50 7.21
C HIS A 211 24.12 15.35 7.84
N ASP A 212 25.11 15.80 7.07
CA ASP A 212 26.17 16.71 7.54
C ASP A 212 25.60 18.05 8.01
N VAL A 213 24.64 18.62 7.26
CA VAL A 213 23.93 19.87 7.64
C VAL A 213 23.15 19.69 8.93
N LEU A 214 22.37 18.60 9.05
CA LEU A 214 21.56 18.33 10.24
C LEU A 214 22.42 18.10 11.48
N ASN A 215 23.51 17.33 11.36
CA ASN A 215 24.44 17.10 12.46
C ASN A 215 25.17 18.38 12.89
N HIS A 216 25.49 19.27 11.95
CA HIS A 216 26.07 20.57 12.27
C HIS A 216 25.13 21.43 13.11
N LEU A 217 23.84 21.46 12.75
CA LEU A 217 22.81 22.20 13.49
C LEU A 217 22.58 21.59 14.89
N LEU A 218 22.53 20.26 14.99
CA LEU A 218 22.43 19.56 16.27
C LEU A 218 23.64 19.82 17.18
N ALA A 219 24.85 19.90 16.62
CA ALA A 219 26.06 20.25 17.38
C ALA A 219 26.04 21.70 17.91
N GLN A 220 25.21 22.56 17.33
CA GLN A 220 24.94 23.93 17.80
C GLN A 220 23.73 24.02 18.72
N GLU A 221 23.16 22.88 19.14
CA GLU A 221 21.92 22.79 19.94
C GLU A 221 20.69 23.40 19.23
N ILE A 222 20.73 23.54 17.90
CA ILE A 222 19.60 24.00 17.10
C ILE A 222 18.73 22.80 16.76
N THR A 223 17.59 22.67 17.46
CA THR A 223 16.67 21.54 17.31
C THR A 223 15.39 21.88 16.55
N HIS A 224 15.09 23.16 16.33
CA HIS A 224 13.90 23.60 15.61
C HIS A 224 14.31 24.49 14.44
N LEU A 225 13.92 24.08 13.23
CA LEU A 225 14.23 24.78 11.99
C LEU A 225 12.97 25.39 11.38
N GLU A 226 13.12 26.60 10.86
CA GLU A 226 12.08 27.33 10.14
C GLU A 226 12.39 27.35 8.63
N THR A 227 11.43 27.84 7.81
CA THR A 227 11.45 27.71 6.34
C THR A 227 12.81 27.97 5.67
N HIS A 228 13.53 29.03 6.06
CA HIS A 228 14.83 29.37 5.48
C HIS A 228 15.99 28.41 5.81
N GLU A 229 15.96 27.74 6.98
CA GLU A 229 16.94 26.71 7.39
C GLU A 229 16.58 25.34 6.82
N VAL A 230 15.29 25.10 6.64
CA VAL A 230 14.76 23.86 6.04
C VAL A 230 14.99 23.86 4.53
N ARG A 231 15.05 25.03 3.88
CA ARG A 231 15.18 25.17 2.42
C ARG A 231 16.35 24.37 1.82
N PRO A 232 17.61 24.46 2.29
CA PRO A 232 18.72 23.69 1.70
C PRO A 232 18.51 22.17 1.76
N VAL A 233 17.84 21.69 2.82
CA VAL A 233 17.46 20.28 2.98
C VAL A 233 16.41 19.90 1.92
N LEU A 234 15.37 20.72 1.76
CA LEU A 234 14.32 20.50 0.77
C LEU A 234 14.82 20.57 -0.68
N GLU A 235 15.67 21.55 -1.01
CA GLU A 235 16.25 21.68 -2.34
C GLU A 235 17.13 20.46 -2.70
N SER A 236 17.79 19.84 -1.71
CA SER A 236 18.59 18.62 -1.88
C SER A 236 17.77 17.38 -2.24
N TYR A 237 16.46 17.40 -1.99
CA TYR A 237 15.50 16.37 -2.41
C TYR A 237 14.61 16.81 -3.59
N GLY A 238 14.92 17.97 -4.18
CA GLY A 238 14.21 18.50 -5.35
C GLY A 238 12.80 18.99 -5.04
N PHE A 239 12.57 19.53 -3.84
CA PHE A 239 11.35 20.29 -3.53
C PHE A 239 11.51 21.73 -4.04
N LYS A 240 10.42 22.28 -4.60
CA LYS A 240 10.35 23.69 -4.97
C LYS A 240 9.93 24.51 -3.76
N THR A 241 10.81 25.38 -3.30
CA THR A 241 10.56 26.31 -2.18
C THR A 241 10.57 27.75 -2.66
N LEU A 242 9.92 28.64 -1.92
CA LEU A 242 10.03 30.07 -2.19
C LEU A 242 11.38 30.64 -1.70
N PRO A 243 11.98 31.55 -2.48
CA PRO A 243 13.13 32.31 -2.02
C PRO A 243 12.82 33.05 -0.70
N THR A 244 13.55 32.70 0.36
CA THR A 244 13.36 33.18 1.73
C THR A 244 14.73 33.41 2.38
N TRP A 245 14.92 34.58 2.99
CA TRP A 245 16.14 34.93 3.71
C TRP A 245 15.81 35.65 5.01
N ILE A 246 16.79 35.73 5.90
CA ILE A 246 16.68 36.46 7.16
C ILE A 246 17.36 37.83 7.02
N ALA A 247 16.69 38.86 7.52
CA ALA A 247 17.21 40.21 7.70
C ALA A 247 17.32 40.52 9.19
N SER A 248 18.40 41.16 9.60
CA SER A 248 18.68 41.57 10.98
C SER A 248 17.99 42.89 11.31
N ASP A 249 17.73 43.73 10.30
CA ASP A 249 17.13 45.05 10.44
C ASP A 249 16.25 45.44 9.23
N PRO A 250 15.46 46.54 9.32
CA PRO A 250 14.61 46.99 8.22
C PRO A 250 15.35 47.35 6.94
N ALA A 251 16.59 47.88 7.01
CA ALA A 251 17.35 48.26 5.83
C ALA A 251 17.85 47.03 5.06
N GLU A 252 18.33 46.02 5.79
CA GLU A 252 18.65 44.71 5.21
C GLU A 252 17.39 44.04 4.62
N ALA A 253 16.23 44.16 5.27
CA ALA A 253 14.98 43.62 4.75
C ALA A 253 14.59 44.24 3.40
N VAL A 254 14.78 45.55 3.23
CA VAL A 254 14.59 46.25 1.94
C VAL A 254 15.56 45.74 0.89
N HIS A 255 16.85 45.64 1.24
CA HIS A 255 17.88 45.16 0.30
C HIS A 255 17.56 43.75 -0.21
N ILE A 256 17.16 42.86 0.70
CA ILE A 256 16.72 41.50 0.34
C ILE A 256 15.47 41.56 -0.54
N ALA A 257 14.45 42.35 -0.18
CA ALA A 257 13.22 42.47 -0.97
C ALA A 257 13.48 42.95 -2.42
N GLU A 258 14.41 43.88 -2.62
CA GLU A 258 14.83 44.34 -3.96
C GLU A 258 15.47 43.23 -4.79
N GLN A 259 16.26 42.34 -4.17
CA GLN A 259 16.88 41.20 -4.86
C GLN A 259 15.88 40.11 -5.21
N ILE A 260 14.91 39.83 -4.33
CA ILE A 260 13.89 38.78 -4.52
C ILE A 260 12.82 39.21 -5.53
N GLY A 261 12.52 40.50 -5.56
CA GLY A 261 11.44 41.10 -6.33
C GLY A 261 10.10 41.06 -5.60
N TYR A 262 9.33 42.14 -5.78
CA TYR A 262 8.01 42.36 -5.17
C TYR A 262 6.88 41.59 -5.90
N PRO A 263 5.75 41.30 -5.22
CA PRO A 263 5.50 41.57 -3.80
C PRO A 263 6.15 40.54 -2.85
N VAL A 264 6.50 41.00 -1.65
CA VAL A 264 7.13 40.19 -0.59
C VAL A 264 6.28 40.11 0.67
N ALA A 265 6.60 39.16 1.53
CA ALA A 265 6.11 39.04 2.89
C ALA A 265 7.28 39.20 3.88
N ILE A 266 6.99 39.79 5.03
CA ILE A 266 7.91 39.88 6.17
C ILE A 266 7.31 39.12 7.34
N LYS A 267 8.08 38.21 7.95
CA LYS A 267 7.66 37.41 9.11
C LYS A 267 8.69 37.54 10.24
N LEU A 268 8.24 37.82 11.46
CA LEU A 268 9.08 37.83 12.65
C LEU A 268 9.68 36.45 12.89
N ARG A 269 10.98 36.41 13.21
CA ARG A 269 11.66 35.24 13.74
C ARG A 269 12.11 35.50 15.18
N SER A 270 11.56 34.73 16.11
CA SER A 270 11.91 34.80 17.52
C SER A 270 11.65 33.44 18.19
N PRO A 271 12.63 32.87 18.92
CA PRO A 271 12.42 31.63 19.67
C PRO A 271 11.46 31.82 20.85
N ASP A 272 11.31 33.06 21.32
CA ASP A 272 10.49 33.40 22.49
C ASP A 272 9.03 33.72 22.10
N ILE A 273 8.74 33.91 20.80
CA ILE A 273 7.40 34.23 20.28
C ILE A 273 6.97 33.17 19.25
N ARG A 274 6.31 32.11 19.73
CA ARG A 274 5.88 30.98 18.88
C ARG A 274 4.79 31.33 17.88
N HIS A 275 3.76 32.08 18.30
CA HIS A 275 2.64 32.46 17.45
C HIS A 275 2.82 33.87 16.90
N LYS A 276 3.46 33.96 15.73
CA LYS A 276 3.79 35.22 15.03
C LYS A 276 2.56 36.15 14.87
N SER A 277 1.37 35.59 14.72
CA SER A 277 0.12 36.35 14.59
C SER A 277 -0.29 37.12 15.84
N GLU A 278 0.09 36.67 17.05
CA GLU A 278 -0.25 37.34 18.32
C GLU A 278 0.37 38.73 18.44
N VAL A 279 1.53 38.91 17.83
CA VAL A 279 2.23 40.21 17.74
C VAL A 279 2.03 40.89 16.39
N HIS A 280 1.11 40.38 15.57
CA HIS A 280 0.96 40.78 14.17
C HIS A 280 2.31 40.80 13.42
N GLY A 281 3.17 39.83 13.74
CA GLY A 281 4.52 39.67 13.23
C GLY A 281 4.57 39.12 11.81
N VAL A 282 3.46 39.13 11.07
CA VAL A 282 3.38 38.71 9.67
C VAL A 282 2.73 39.83 8.88
N LEU A 283 3.46 40.35 7.90
CA LEU A 283 2.96 41.32 6.93
C LEU A 283 3.11 40.72 5.54
N LEU A 284 2.02 40.73 4.77
CA LEU A 284 1.92 40.12 3.45
C LEU A 284 1.72 41.18 2.37
N HIS A 285 2.07 40.86 1.13
CA HIS A 285 1.79 41.68 -0.05
C HIS A 285 2.43 43.07 -0.03
N LEU A 286 3.64 43.20 0.52
CA LEU A 286 4.41 44.45 0.48
C LEU A 286 4.98 44.62 -0.93
N ARG A 287 4.72 45.76 -1.57
CA ARG A 287 4.96 46.03 -3.00
C ARG A 287 6.10 47.01 -3.26
N THR A 288 6.57 47.70 -2.22
CA THR A 288 7.60 48.75 -2.35
C THR A 288 8.60 48.66 -1.21
N ALA A 289 9.77 49.28 -1.40
CA ALA A 289 10.80 49.41 -0.38
C ALA A 289 10.28 50.12 0.88
N ASP A 290 9.48 51.19 0.69
CA ASP A 290 8.89 51.93 1.81
C ASP A 290 7.91 51.08 2.62
N GLU A 291 7.08 50.26 1.95
CA GLU A 291 6.17 49.33 2.64
C GLU A 291 6.94 48.28 3.44
N VAL A 292 8.06 47.78 2.90
CA VAL A 292 8.96 46.83 3.57
C VAL A 292 9.63 47.46 4.80
N ALA A 293 10.25 48.63 4.65
CA ALA A 293 10.92 49.32 5.75
C ALA A 293 9.96 49.64 6.91
N ASN A 294 8.82 50.26 6.58
CA ASN A 294 7.82 50.62 7.59
C ASN A 294 7.21 49.37 8.24
N GLY A 295 6.93 48.33 7.46
CA GLY A 295 6.39 47.07 7.97
C GLY A 295 7.35 46.36 8.93
N ALA A 296 8.62 46.26 8.54
CA ALA A 296 9.69 45.69 9.36
C ALA A 296 9.84 46.43 10.69
N GLN A 297 9.95 47.77 10.63
CA GLN A 297 10.07 48.59 11.83
C GLN A 297 8.85 48.44 12.75
N ALA A 298 7.63 48.45 12.19
CA ALA A 298 6.40 48.28 12.97
C ALA A 298 6.30 46.91 13.67
N ILE A 299 6.85 45.84 13.08
CA ILE A 299 6.96 44.54 13.75
C ILE A 299 7.92 44.65 14.95
N LEU A 300 9.13 45.17 14.73
CA LEU A 300 10.14 45.30 15.79
C LEU A 300 9.68 46.19 16.94
N ASP A 301 9.05 47.32 16.64
CA ASP A 301 8.51 48.24 17.65
C ASP A 301 7.46 47.55 18.52
N ARG A 302 6.50 46.85 17.91
CA ARG A 302 5.45 46.12 18.66
C ARG A 302 6.03 45.03 19.55
N VAL A 303 7.03 44.29 19.08
CA VAL A 303 7.70 43.26 19.88
C VAL A 303 8.46 43.92 21.04
N SER A 304 9.20 45.00 20.79
CA SER A 304 9.94 45.71 21.84
C SER A 304 9.04 46.26 22.95
N MET A 305 7.82 46.71 22.60
CA MET A 305 6.85 47.23 23.58
C MET A 305 6.14 46.13 24.37
N ASN A 306 5.71 45.06 23.70
CA ASN A 306 4.88 44.03 24.31
C ASN A 306 5.71 42.88 24.92
N TYR A 307 6.91 42.64 24.40
CA TYR A 307 7.82 41.55 24.77
C TYR A 307 9.28 42.05 24.85
N PRO A 308 9.60 42.99 25.76
CA PRO A 308 10.92 43.65 25.80
C PRO A 308 12.10 42.72 26.09
N SER A 309 11.84 41.53 26.63
CA SER A 309 12.86 40.51 26.92
C SER A 309 12.93 39.40 25.87
N ALA A 310 12.10 39.45 24.82
CA ALA A 310 12.13 38.45 23.76
C ALA A 310 13.37 38.61 22.89
N ARG A 311 14.06 37.50 22.63
CA ARG A 311 15.14 37.41 21.65
C ARG A 311 14.54 37.46 20.26
N ILE A 312 15.07 38.33 19.41
CA ILE A 312 14.68 38.46 18.01
C ILE A 312 15.87 38.02 17.18
N ASP A 313 15.71 36.93 16.44
CA ASP A 313 16.75 36.43 15.55
C ASP A 313 16.75 37.20 14.23
N GLY A 314 15.61 37.82 13.88
CA GLY A 314 15.48 38.71 12.72
C GLY A 314 14.08 38.71 12.10
N LEU A 315 14.04 39.10 10.84
CA LEU A 315 12.85 39.20 9.99
C LEU A 315 13.05 38.34 8.74
N LEU A 316 12.19 37.35 8.54
CA LEU A 316 12.18 36.55 7.31
C LEU A 316 11.53 37.36 6.19
N VAL A 317 12.29 37.58 5.11
CA VAL A 317 11.79 38.21 3.88
C VAL A 317 11.60 37.13 2.83
N GLN A 318 10.37 36.99 2.34
CA GLN A 318 9.95 35.92 1.45
C GLN A 318 9.18 36.46 0.24
N ARG A 319 9.41 35.89 -0.95
CA ARG A 319 8.59 36.20 -2.14
C ARG A 319 7.14 35.77 -1.94
N MET A 320 6.15 36.55 -2.36
CA MET A 320 4.76 36.08 -2.40
C MET A 320 4.56 35.04 -3.52
N ALA A 321 4.00 33.87 -3.20
CA ALA A 321 3.50 32.95 -4.22
C ALA A 321 2.20 33.43 -4.86
N SER A 322 1.99 33.07 -6.12
CA SER A 322 0.69 33.17 -6.77
C SER A 322 -0.23 32.09 -6.18
N ARG A 323 -1.34 32.50 -5.57
CA ARG A 323 -2.37 31.59 -5.04
C ARG A 323 -3.55 31.38 -5.99
N SER A 324 -3.57 32.09 -7.12
CA SER A 324 -4.66 32.02 -8.08
C SER A 324 -4.76 30.61 -8.67
N GLY A 325 -5.88 29.92 -8.40
CA GLY A 325 -6.15 28.56 -8.90
C GLY A 325 -5.54 27.43 -8.07
N ALA A 326 -4.55 27.71 -7.23
CA ALA A 326 -3.86 26.72 -6.41
C ALA A 326 -4.72 26.27 -5.22
N GLN A 327 -4.57 25.00 -4.84
CA GLN A 327 -5.14 24.44 -3.62
C GLN A 327 -4.08 24.39 -2.52
N GLU A 328 -4.46 24.78 -1.30
CA GLU A 328 -3.57 24.76 -0.13
C GLU A 328 -3.72 23.41 0.57
N LEU A 329 -2.62 22.67 0.63
CA LEU A 329 -2.51 21.40 1.33
C LEU A 329 -1.58 21.54 2.53
N ARG A 330 -1.76 20.68 3.53
CA ARG A 330 -0.82 20.47 4.61
C ARG A 330 -0.30 19.04 4.55
N ILE A 331 1.02 18.88 4.64
CA ILE A 331 1.67 17.57 4.75
C ILE A 331 2.56 17.61 5.97
N SER A 332 2.32 16.70 6.91
CA SER A 332 3.15 16.59 8.10
C SER A 332 3.67 15.19 8.30
N VAL A 333 4.77 15.07 9.02
CA VAL A 333 5.40 13.84 9.46
C VAL A 333 5.58 13.94 10.96
N HIS A 334 5.13 12.91 11.66
CA HIS A 334 5.30 12.76 13.10
C HIS A 334 5.87 11.39 13.42
N ASN A 335 6.57 11.26 14.53
CA ASN A 335 7.03 9.97 15.01
C ASN A 335 6.03 9.37 16.01
N ASP A 336 5.34 8.30 15.60
CA ASP A 336 4.46 7.51 16.45
C ASP A 336 5.26 6.48 17.27
N SER A 337 4.84 6.24 18.52
CA SER A 337 5.54 5.34 19.45
C SER A 337 5.52 3.87 19.04
N VAL A 338 4.56 3.45 18.21
CA VAL A 338 4.37 2.07 17.77
C VAL A 338 4.82 1.90 16.32
N PHE A 339 4.41 2.81 15.44
CA PHE A 339 4.62 2.69 13.99
C PHE A 339 5.85 3.44 13.48
N GLY A 340 6.52 4.21 14.34
CA GLY A 340 7.60 5.10 13.92
C GLY A 340 7.07 6.27 13.08
N PRO A 341 7.80 6.75 12.06
CA PRO A 341 7.37 7.91 11.29
C PRO A 341 6.05 7.64 10.55
N VAL A 342 5.11 8.59 10.64
CA VAL A 342 3.83 8.57 9.93
C VAL A 342 3.66 9.83 9.10
N ILE A 343 3.24 9.69 7.84
CA ILE A 343 2.99 10.80 6.92
C ILE A 343 1.50 11.10 6.93
N LEU A 344 1.16 12.37 7.19
CA LEU A 344 -0.18 12.92 7.24
C LEU A 344 -0.39 13.90 6.10
N MET A 345 -1.58 13.89 5.49
CA MET A 345 -1.93 14.83 4.42
C MET A 345 -3.40 15.22 4.48
N GLY A 346 -3.67 16.51 4.34
CA GLY A 346 -5.03 17.04 4.20
C GLY A 346 -5.05 18.39 3.53
N GLU A 347 -6.24 18.89 3.26
CA GLU A 347 -6.45 20.29 2.88
C GLU A 347 -6.11 21.19 4.06
N ASP A 348 -5.48 22.33 3.78
CA ASP A 348 -5.10 23.26 4.83
C ASP A 348 -6.33 23.97 5.42
N ALA A 349 -6.43 23.98 6.75
CA ALA A 349 -7.58 24.52 7.47
C ALA A 349 -7.14 25.20 8.77
N ALA A 350 -7.82 26.28 9.15
CA ALA A 350 -7.46 27.10 10.31
C ALA A 350 -7.46 26.33 11.66
N ALA A 351 -8.20 25.23 11.76
CA ALA A 351 -8.27 24.37 12.94
C ALA A 351 -8.00 22.90 12.56
N TRP A 352 -6.92 22.64 11.83
CA TRP A 352 -6.55 21.32 11.33
C TRP A 352 -6.38 20.30 12.46
N ASN A 353 -7.15 19.22 12.41
CA ASN A 353 -7.13 18.12 13.36
C ASN A 353 -6.65 16.83 12.66
N ILE A 354 -5.51 16.30 13.11
CA ILE A 354 -4.89 15.11 12.50
C ILE A 354 -5.82 13.89 12.41
N HIS A 355 -6.77 13.72 13.33
CA HIS A 355 -7.67 12.56 13.35
C HIS A 355 -8.85 12.70 12.38
N LYS A 356 -9.21 13.92 12.01
CA LYS A 356 -10.38 14.21 11.16
C LYS A 356 -9.96 14.60 9.75
N ASP A 357 -8.93 15.43 9.65
CA ASP A 357 -8.59 16.17 8.44
C ASP A 357 -7.41 15.55 7.68
N ALA A 358 -6.72 14.55 8.23
CA ALA A 358 -5.55 13.94 7.60
C ALA A 358 -5.78 12.49 7.14
N ALA A 359 -5.41 12.21 5.88
CA ALA A 359 -5.11 10.86 5.43
C ALA A 359 -3.73 10.46 5.97
N VAL A 360 -3.56 9.17 6.25
CA VAL A 360 -2.36 8.64 6.93
C VAL A 360 -1.71 7.60 6.03
N ALA A 361 -0.38 7.62 5.96
CA ALA A 361 0.43 6.57 5.37
C ALA A 361 1.73 6.38 6.16
N ILE A 362 2.35 5.21 6.03
CA ILE A 362 3.59 4.86 6.72
C ILE A 362 4.69 4.70 5.65
N PRO A 363 5.87 5.31 5.82
CA PRO A 363 6.99 5.12 4.91
C PRO A 363 7.55 3.67 4.99
N PRO A 364 8.15 3.15 3.92
CA PRO A 364 8.38 3.78 2.62
C PRO A 364 7.10 3.89 1.77
N LEU A 365 6.93 5.05 1.12
CA LEU A 365 5.92 5.23 0.08
C LEU A 365 6.52 4.96 -1.30
N ASN A 366 5.83 4.13 -2.08
CA ASN A 366 5.96 4.07 -3.53
C ASN A 366 4.78 4.80 -4.18
N MET A 367 4.77 4.86 -5.52
CA MET A 367 3.71 5.57 -6.26
C MET A 367 2.31 4.96 -6.04
N ALA A 368 2.20 3.64 -5.86
CA ALA A 368 0.92 2.99 -5.61
C ALA A 368 0.35 3.36 -4.22
N LEU A 369 1.19 3.26 -3.18
CA LEU A 369 0.84 3.64 -1.81
C LEU A 369 0.51 5.14 -1.68
N ALA A 370 1.33 6.00 -2.31
CA ALA A 370 1.09 7.44 -2.36
C ALA A 370 -0.24 7.76 -3.08
N ARG A 371 -0.50 7.12 -4.22
CA ARG A 371 -1.76 7.27 -4.97
C ARG A 371 -2.96 6.80 -4.16
N TYR A 372 -2.83 5.69 -3.43
CA TYR A 372 -3.87 5.22 -2.52
C TYR A 372 -4.18 6.27 -1.45
N MET A 373 -3.14 6.83 -0.80
CA MET A 373 -3.29 7.88 0.20
C MET A 373 -4.05 9.10 -0.36
N VAL A 374 -3.67 9.58 -1.55
CA VAL A 374 -4.31 10.72 -2.22
C VAL A 374 -5.78 10.43 -2.57
N ILE A 375 -6.05 9.27 -3.19
CA ILE A 375 -7.42 8.88 -3.57
C ILE A 375 -8.30 8.73 -2.32
N ASN A 376 -7.76 8.15 -1.25
CA ASN A 376 -8.48 8.00 0.01
C ASN A 376 -8.76 9.37 0.66
N ALA A 377 -7.80 10.30 0.64
CA ALA A 377 -7.98 11.67 1.11
C ALA A 377 -9.13 12.37 0.35
N ILE A 378 -9.20 12.19 -0.96
CA ILE A 378 -10.27 12.72 -1.80
C ILE A 378 -11.63 12.09 -1.45
N LYS A 379 -11.70 10.75 -1.42
CA LYS A 379 -12.94 10.01 -1.15
C LYS A 379 -13.52 10.31 0.22
N THR A 380 -12.66 10.53 1.22
CA THR A 380 -13.07 10.84 2.59
C THR A 380 -13.27 12.34 2.83
N GLY A 381 -13.15 13.18 1.79
CA GLY A 381 -13.40 14.62 1.87
C GLY A 381 -12.30 15.43 2.58
N LYS A 382 -11.16 14.81 2.88
CA LYS A 382 -9.98 15.44 3.49
C LYS A 382 -9.21 16.30 2.50
N ILE A 383 -9.30 15.98 1.21
CA ILE A 383 -8.95 16.86 0.10
C ILE A 383 -10.22 17.04 -0.73
N ARG A 384 -10.74 18.26 -0.80
CA ARG A 384 -11.93 18.55 -1.60
C ARG A 384 -11.56 18.64 -3.07
N GLN A 385 -12.29 17.91 -3.92
CA GLN A 385 -12.25 18.16 -5.36
C GLN A 385 -13.00 19.45 -5.66
N ARG A 386 -12.26 20.48 -6.08
CA ARG A 386 -12.82 21.75 -6.54
C ARG A 386 -12.77 21.81 -8.06
N SER A 387 -13.78 22.43 -8.66
CA SER A 387 -13.79 22.79 -10.08
C SER A 387 -12.89 24.02 -10.32
N ASN A 388 -11.63 23.94 -9.92
CA ASN A 388 -10.64 24.98 -10.18
C ASN A 388 -10.16 24.92 -11.65
N LEU A 389 -9.61 26.04 -12.16
CA LEU A 389 -9.02 26.11 -13.50
C LEU A 389 -7.84 25.14 -13.68
N GLU A 390 -7.07 24.90 -12.61
CA GLU A 390 -5.97 23.93 -12.58
C GLU A 390 -6.21 22.91 -11.46
N GLN A 391 -6.65 21.71 -11.82
CA GLN A 391 -6.83 20.62 -10.85
C GLN A 391 -5.48 20.08 -10.39
N ILE A 392 -5.41 19.59 -9.14
CA ILE A 392 -4.21 18.93 -8.61
C ILE A 392 -3.86 17.74 -9.52
N ASP A 393 -2.63 17.71 -10.03
CA ASP A 393 -2.08 16.53 -10.69
C ASP A 393 -1.75 15.46 -9.64
N ILE A 394 -2.55 14.38 -9.63
CA ILE A 394 -2.40 13.28 -8.67
C ILE A 394 -0.99 12.66 -8.77
N PRO A 395 -0.45 12.33 -9.96
CA PRO A 395 0.93 11.85 -10.08
C PRO A 395 1.98 12.77 -9.46
N ALA A 396 1.92 14.08 -9.70
CA ALA A 396 2.87 15.05 -9.15
C ALA A 396 2.81 15.09 -7.61
N LEU A 397 1.61 15.05 -7.03
CA LEU A 397 1.44 14.97 -5.57
C LEU A 397 2.00 13.65 -5.01
N CYS A 398 1.79 12.53 -5.72
CA CYS A 398 2.36 11.24 -5.33
C CYS A 398 3.89 11.27 -5.35
N HIS A 399 4.51 11.86 -6.37
CA HIS A 399 5.96 12.04 -6.44
C HIS A 399 6.50 12.87 -5.26
N LEU A 400 5.80 13.93 -4.89
CA LEU A 400 6.17 14.75 -3.74
C LEU A 400 6.13 13.95 -2.43
N LEU A 401 5.09 13.13 -2.22
CA LEU A 401 4.99 12.25 -1.04
C LEU A 401 6.10 11.20 -0.99
N VAL A 402 6.46 10.62 -2.14
CA VAL A 402 7.58 9.69 -2.25
C VAL A 402 8.89 10.39 -1.87
N LYS A 403 9.12 11.64 -2.32
CA LYS A 403 10.28 12.44 -1.90
C LYS A 403 10.30 12.70 -0.39
N ILE A 404 9.14 13.02 0.22
CA ILE A 404 9.02 13.19 1.68
C ILE A 404 9.37 11.89 2.39
N SER A 405 8.79 10.77 1.95
CA SER A 405 9.10 9.46 2.51
C SER A 405 10.59 9.14 2.44
N GLN A 406 11.26 9.47 1.32
CA GLN A 406 12.70 9.25 1.15
C GLN A 406 13.54 10.14 2.08
N LEU A 407 13.19 11.42 2.23
CA LEU A 407 13.86 12.34 3.15
C LEU A 407 13.83 11.81 4.57
N ILE A 408 12.64 11.41 5.02
CA ILE A 408 12.44 10.92 6.38
C ILE A 408 13.21 9.61 6.60
N ILE A 409 13.25 8.70 5.63
CA ILE A 409 14.01 7.44 5.75
C ILE A 409 15.52 7.69 5.90
N ASP A 410 16.08 8.55 5.06
CA ASP A 410 17.52 8.82 5.03
C ASP A 410 18.03 9.56 6.27
N CYS A 411 17.20 10.50 6.76
CA CYS A 411 17.53 11.46 7.79
C CYS A 411 16.70 11.15 9.05
N PRO A 412 17.06 10.12 9.83
CA PRO A 412 16.34 9.73 11.04
C PRO A 412 16.42 10.77 12.15
N GLU A 413 17.29 11.78 12.01
CA GLU A 413 17.38 12.93 12.91
C GLU A 413 16.12 13.80 12.84
N ILE A 414 15.37 13.75 11.74
CA ILE A 414 14.10 14.48 11.57
C ILE A 414 12.99 13.69 12.27
N VAL A 415 12.48 14.23 13.38
CA VAL A 415 11.40 13.60 14.17
C VAL A 415 10.02 14.17 13.85
N ASP A 416 9.97 15.45 13.49
CA ASP A 416 8.78 16.14 13.02
C ASP A 416 9.14 16.98 11.81
N PHE A 417 8.27 16.96 10.81
CA PHE A 417 8.39 17.78 9.61
C PHE A 417 7.01 18.23 9.18
N ASP A 418 6.77 19.53 9.04
CA ASP A 418 5.46 20.08 8.70
C ASP A 418 5.59 21.08 7.56
N ILE A 419 4.95 20.78 6.43
CA ILE A 419 4.76 21.68 5.30
C ILE A 419 3.36 22.29 5.42
N HIS A 420 3.31 23.59 5.71
CA HIS A 420 2.07 24.32 5.94
C HIS A 420 2.21 25.80 5.54
N PRO A 421 1.69 26.23 4.37
CA PRO A 421 1.01 25.45 3.34
C PRO A 421 1.94 24.94 2.22
N LEU A 422 1.52 23.85 1.58
CA LEU A 422 1.92 23.43 0.23
C LEU A 422 0.90 23.99 -0.77
N LEU A 423 1.33 24.77 -1.77
CA LEU A 423 0.48 25.16 -2.89
C LEU A 423 0.58 24.13 -4.02
N ALA A 424 -0.56 23.55 -4.38
CA ALA A 424 -0.70 22.62 -5.49
C ALA A 424 -1.50 23.25 -6.63
N SER A 425 -0.90 23.39 -7.82
CA SER A 425 -1.53 23.93 -9.03
C SER A 425 -1.09 23.13 -10.26
N GLY A 426 -1.97 22.27 -10.79
CA GLY A 426 -1.56 21.32 -11.83
C GLY A 426 -0.41 20.43 -11.34
N THR A 427 0.68 20.41 -12.09
CA THR A 427 1.93 19.71 -11.72
C THR A 427 2.85 20.53 -10.82
N ASP A 428 2.58 21.82 -10.60
CA ASP A 428 3.40 22.70 -9.79
C ASP A 428 3.08 22.55 -8.30
N MET A 429 4.09 22.18 -7.52
CA MET A 429 3.99 21.93 -6.08
C MET A 429 5.01 22.82 -5.37
N THR A 430 4.55 23.91 -4.75
CA THR A 430 5.42 24.90 -4.11
C THR A 430 5.25 24.90 -2.60
N VAL A 431 6.34 24.63 -1.87
CA VAL A 431 6.42 24.74 -0.42
C VAL A 431 6.53 26.23 -0.05
N ILE A 432 5.52 26.74 0.67
CA ILE A 432 5.48 28.14 1.12
C ILE A 432 6.18 28.29 2.46
N ASP A 433 5.83 27.42 3.40
CA ASP A 433 6.43 27.36 4.72
C ASP A 433 6.65 25.91 5.12
N ALA A 434 7.74 25.69 5.83
CA ALA A 434 8.12 24.38 6.34
C ALA A 434 8.81 24.54 7.69
N SER A 435 8.53 23.62 8.61
CA SER A 435 9.23 23.51 9.88
C SER A 435 9.73 22.08 10.10
N MET A 436 10.88 21.95 10.75
CA MET A 436 11.45 20.65 11.11
C MET A 436 11.89 20.66 12.57
N THR A 437 11.65 19.56 13.28
CA THR A 437 12.25 19.31 14.60
C THR A 437 13.25 18.18 14.49
N LEU A 438 14.42 18.40 15.07
CA LEU A 438 15.56 17.49 15.03
C LEU A 438 15.81 16.88 16.41
N HIS A 439 16.17 15.60 16.42
CA HIS A 439 16.76 14.93 17.57
C HIS A 439 17.99 14.10 17.15
N PRO A 440 19.03 14.02 18.01
CA PRO A 440 20.14 13.11 17.77
C PRO A 440 19.65 11.67 17.59
N PHE A 441 20.15 11.00 16.57
CA PHE A 441 19.81 9.61 16.28
C PHE A 441 21.04 8.71 16.37
N SER A 442 20.88 7.54 17.00
CA SER A 442 21.90 6.49 17.09
C SER A 442 21.26 5.12 16.95
N GLY A 443 21.94 4.18 16.29
CA GLY A 443 21.46 2.81 16.11
C GLY A 443 21.03 2.52 14.67
N ASP A 444 20.21 1.49 14.50
CA ASP A 444 19.72 1.09 13.18
C ASP A 444 18.59 2.00 12.69
N LYS A 445 18.84 2.72 11.59
CA LYS A 445 17.88 3.62 10.95
C LYS A 445 16.63 2.89 10.44
N GLN A 446 16.74 1.61 10.12
CA GLN A 446 15.66 0.79 9.56
C GLN A 446 14.74 0.26 10.66
N ALA A 447 15.28 -0.07 11.85
CA ALA A 447 14.53 -0.64 12.97
C ALA A 447 13.36 0.24 13.49
N ARG A 448 13.40 1.55 13.25
CA ARG A 448 12.31 2.47 13.62
C ARG A 448 11.15 2.49 12.62
N LEU A 449 11.33 1.91 11.44
CA LEU A 449 10.32 1.90 10.38
C LEU A 449 9.44 0.68 10.54
N ALA A 450 8.11 0.84 10.52
CA ALA A 450 7.21 -0.31 10.56
C ALA A 450 7.29 -1.19 9.30
N ILE A 451 7.81 -0.65 8.20
CA ILE A 451 8.04 -1.36 6.94
C ILE A 451 9.49 -1.12 6.52
N ARG A 452 10.22 -2.21 6.29
CA ARG A 452 11.62 -2.14 5.89
C ARG A 452 11.74 -1.61 4.45
N PRO A 453 12.54 -0.56 4.20
CA PRO A 453 12.76 -0.06 2.84
C PRO A 453 13.62 -1.02 2.03
N TYR A 454 13.61 -0.82 0.71
CA TYR A 454 14.47 -1.58 -0.21
C TYR A 454 15.94 -1.49 0.21
N PRO A 455 16.60 -2.62 0.54
CA PRO A 455 17.95 -2.61 1.11
C PRO A 455 19.01 -2.50 0.00
N LYS A 456 19.23 -1.27 -0.49
CA LYS A 456 20.20 -0.93 -1.55
C LYS A 456 21.62 -1.42 -1.23
N GLU A 457 21.98 -1.51 0.05
CA GLU A 457 23.27 -2.01 0.54
C GLU A 457 23.56 -3.46 0.15
N HIS A 458 22.55 -4.22 -0.28
CA HIS A 458 22.70 -5.60 -0.71
C HIS A 458 22.89 -5.76 -2.23
N GLU A 459 22.96 -4.68 -3.00
CA GLU A 459 23.26 -4.73 -4.44
C GLU A 459 24.73 -5.04 -4.71
N GLU A 460 24.98 -6.04 -5.55
CA GLU A 460 26.33 -6.54 -5.86
C GLU A 460 26.45 -6.89 -7.35
N SER A 461 27.51 -6.42 -8.02
CA SER A 461 27.77 -6.77 -9.42
C SER A 461 28.71 -7.96 -9.54
N PHE A 462 28.39 -8.92 -10.41
CA PHE A 462 29.21 -10.10 -10.68
C PHE A 462 29.46 -10.30 -12.18
N THR A 463 30.48 -11.07 -12.50
CA THR A 463 30.73 -11.57 -13.88
C THR A 463 30.64 -13.09 -13.86
N LEU A 464 29.78 -13.66 -14.71
CA LEU A 464 29.60 -15.10 -14.89
C LEU A 464 30.77 -15.72 -15.66
N LYS A 465 30.86 -17.05 -15.64
CA LYS A 465 31.93 -17.80 -16.34
C LYS A 465 31.92 -17.61 -17.87
N ASP A 466 30.76 -17.28 -18.44
CA ASP A 466 30.58 -16.99 -19.86
C ASP A 466 30.89 -15.51 -20.20
N GLY A 467 31.37 -14.72 -19.23
CA GLY A 467 31.70 -13.30 -19.39
C GLY A 467 30.53 -12.34 -19.22
N ARG A 468 29.31 -12.84 -19.01
CA ARG A 468 28.12 -11.99 -18.82
C ARG A 468 28.21 -11.24 -17.48
N LYS A 469 27.93 -9.93 -17.51
CA LYS A 469 27.79 -9.11 -16.30
C LYS A 469 26.38 -9.23 -15.76
N ILE A 470 26.27 -9.41 -14.45
CA ILE A 470 24.98 -9.52 -13.75
C ILE A 470 24.95 -8.58 -12.55
N LEU A 471 23.75 -8.13 -12.19
CA LEU A 471 23.49 -7.43 -10.94
C LEU A 471 22.69 -8.37 -10.03
N LEU A 472 23.19 -8.60 -8.83
CA LEU A 472 22.48 -9.29 -7.78
C LEU A 472 21.88 -8.23 -6.86
N ARG A 473 20.56 -8.22 -6.71
CA ARG A 473 19.86 -7.21 -5.92
C ARG A 473 18.62 -7.80 -5.24
N PRO A 474 18.12 -7.21 -4.13
CA PRO A 474 16.83 -7.60 -3.58
C PRO A 474 15.74 -7.52 -4.65
N ILE A 475 14.73 -8.39 -4.55
CA ILE A 475 13.59 -8.35 -5.45
C ILE A 475 12.76 -7.10 -5.19
N LEU A 476 12.21 -6.51 -6.24
CA LEU A 476 11.30 -5.37 -6.18
C LEU A 476 9.87 -5.83 -6.51
N PRO A 477 8.82 -5.23 -5.92
CA PRO A 477 7.44 -5.43 -6.37
C PRO A 477 7.30 -5.33 -7.89
N GLU A 478 7.98 -4.36 -8.50
CA GLU A 478 8.00 -4.04 -9.93
C GLU A 478 8.64 -5.12 -10.82
N ASP A 479 9.29 -6.12 -10.21
CA ASP A 479 9.85 -7.25 -10.93
C ASP A 479 8.82 -8.29 -11.31
N GLU A 480 7.54 -8.15 -10.93
CA GLU A 480 6.50 -9.13 -11.24
C GLU A 480 6.46 -9.53 -12.74
N PRO A 481 6.50 -8.59 -13.73
CA PRO A 481 6.50 -8.97 -15.14
C PRO A 481 7.79 -9.70 -15.54
N LYS A 482 8.96 -9.28 -15.03
CA LYS A 482 10.26 -9.91 -15.29
C LYS A 482 10.34 -11.29 -14.64
N HIS A 483 9.70 -11.47 -13.49
CA HIS A 483 9.64 -12.75 -12.78
C HIS A 483 8.73 -13.73 -13.53
N LYS A 484 7.64 -13.24 -14.13
CA LYS A 484 6.80 -14.03 -15.04
C LYS A 484 7.59 -14.51 -16.26
N ASP A 485 8.32 -13.61 -16.91
CA ASP A 485 9.21 -13.96 -18.03
C ASP A 485 10.30 -14.95 -17.61
N PHE A 486 10.91 -14.74 -16.44
CA PHE A 486 11.88 -15.68 -15.89
C PHE A 486 11.30 -17.09 -15.75
N ILE A 487 10.09 -17.23 -15.17
CA ILE A 487 9.45 -18.54 -14.98
C ILE A 487 9.12 -19.22 -16.31
N SER A 488 8.73 -18.47 -17.35
CA SER A 488 8.45 -19.05 -18.68
C SER A 488 9.68 -19.68 -19.33
N HIS A 489 10.88 -19.29 -18.90
CA HIS A 489 12.16 -19.85 -19.32
C HIS A 489 12.71 -20.94 -18.39
N VAL A 490 11.92 -21.42 -17.42
CA VAL A 490 12.25 -22.56 -16.56
C VAL A 490 11.47 -23.80 -17.00
N SER A 491 12.17 -24.93 -17.13
CA SER A 491 11.55 -26.20 -17.51
C SER A 491 10.58 -26.72 -16.45
N VAL A 492 9.56 -27.45 -16.86
CA VAL A 492 8.56 -28.07 -15.97
C VAL A 492 9.22 -28.97 -14.92
N ASP A 493 10.27 -29.72 -15.31
CA ASP A 493 11.04 -30.58 -14.40
C ASP A 493 11.77 -29.78 -13.30
N ASP A 494 12.32 -28.60 -13.63
CA ASP A 494 12.95 -27.73 -12.64
C ASP A 494 11.94 -27.06 -11.71
N LEU A 495 10.76 -26.67 -12.23
CA LEU A 495 9.66 -26.16 -11.41
C LEU A 495 9.12 -27.24 -10.47
N TYR A 496 8.92 -28.46 -10.97
CA TYR A 496 8.50 -29.60 -10.16
C TYR A 496 9.49 -29.89 -9.02
N LYS A 497 10.80 -29.87 -9.31
CA LYS A 497 11.84 -30.02 -8.28
C LYS A 497 11.88 -28.88 -7.26
N ARG A 498 11.42 -27.68 -7.62
CA ARG A 498 11.39 -26.50 -6.75
C ARG A 498 10.16 -26.47 -5.84
N PHE A 499 9.01 -26.90 -6.35
CA PHE A 499 7.70 -26.78 -5.68
C PHE A 499 7.10 -28.11 -5.22
N PHE A 500 7.77 -29.23 -5.50
CA PHE A 500 7.32 -30.59 -5.18
C PHE A 500 5.91 -30.94 -5.69
N SER A 501 5.44 -30.22 -6.71
CA SER A 501 4.11 -30.37 -7.28
C SER A 501 4.10 -29.89 -8.74
N ASP A 502 3.11 -30.34 -9.50
CA ASP A 502 2.88 -29.84 -10.86
C ASP A 502 2.37 -28.41 -10.77
N VAL A 503 3.17 -27.49 -11.29
CA VAL A 503 2.89 -26.05 -11.24
C VAL A 503 2.34 -25.61 -12.59
N GLY A 504 1.09 -25.13 -12.59
CA GLY A 504 0.47 -24.52 -13.77
C GLY A 504 1.00 -23.10 -14.04
N GLU A 505 0.29 -22.35 -14.90
CA GLU A 505 0.60 -20.94 -15.09
C GLU A 505 0.32 -20.13 -13.82
N PHE A 506 1.28 -19.31 -13.41
CA PHE A 506 1.09 -18.39 -12.30
C PHE A 506 0.25 -17.20 -12.74
N ASN A 507 -0.81 -16.92 -11.97
CA ASN A 507 -1.59 -15.70 -12.13
C ASN A 507 -0.86 -14.50 -11.48
N HIS A 508 -1.39 -13.30 -11.71
CA HIS A 508 -0.88 -12.04 -11.13
C HIS A 508 -0.75 -12.11 -9.61
N GLU A 509 -1.75 -12.65 -8.91
CA GLU A 509 -1.76 -12.74 -7.44
C GLU A 509 -0.60 -13.61 -6.91
N ALA A 510 -0.33 -14.75 -7.54
CA ALA A 510 0.78 -15.62 -7.17
C ALA A 510 2.14 -14.96 -7.41
N LEU A 511 2.29 -14.23 -8.52
CA LEU A 511 3.53 -13.51 -8.83
C LEU A 511 3.74 -12.31 -7.91
N ALA A 512 2.69 -11.58 -7.56
CA ALA A 512 2.75 -10.48 -6.59
C ALA A 512 3.21 -10.98 -5.22
N ASN A 513 2.71 -12.13 -4.74
CA ASN A 513 3.19 -12.76 -3.51
C ASN A 513 4.67 -13.15 -3.59
N PHE A 514 5.18 -13.44 -4.79
CA PHE A 514 6.59 -13.75 -4.99
C PHE A 514 7.48 -12.50 -5.01
N THR A 515 7.00 -11.33 -5.43
CA THR A 515 7.83 -10.13 -5.60
C THR A 515 7.65 -9.09 -4.50
N GLN A 516 6.50 -9.08 -3.84
CA GLN A 516 6.18 -8.17 -2.74
C GLN A 516 6.47 -8.84 -1.40
N ILE A 517 7.74 -8.79 -1.00
CA ILE A 517 8.21 -9.42 0.23
C ILE A 517 8.39 -8.39 1.35
N ASP A 518 8.26 -8.85 2.59
CA ASP A 518 8.72 -8.12 3.77
C ASP A 518 10.20 -8.44 3.99
N TYR A 519 11.09 -7.50 3.62
CA TYR A 519 12.54 -7.66 3.69
C TYR A 519 13.08 -7.99 5.09
N ASP A 520 12.28 -7.85 6.15
CA ASP A 520 12.66 -8.22 7.51
C ASP A 520 12.45 -9.72 7.81
N ARG A 521 11.45 -10.35 7.19
CA ARG A 521 11.06 -11.76 7.43
C ARG A 521 11.36 -12.70 6.28
N GLU A 522 11.18 -12.20 5.06
CA GLU A 522 11.49 -12.90 3.82
C GLU A 522 12.49 -12.06 3.03
N MET A 523 13.57 -12.69 2.58
CA MET A 523 14.51 -12.07 1.66
C MET A 523 14.56 -12.85 0.36
N ALA A 524 14.41 -12.15 -0.76
CA ALA A 524 14.65 -12.71 -2.08
C ALA A 524 15.64 -11.82 -2.83
N PHE A 525 16.68 -12.44 -3.38
CA PHE A 525 17.61 -11.78 -4.31
C PHE A 525 17.36 -12.28 -5.72
N VAL A 526 17.27 -11.33 -6.66
CA VAL A 526 17.24 -11.60 -8.10
C VAL A 526 18.62 -11.33 -8.70
N ALA A 527 19.08 -12.26 -9.53
CA ALA A 527 20.18 -12.02 -10.43
C ALA A 527 19.62 -11.52 -11.77
N THR A 528 20.00 -10.31 -12.15
CA THR A 528 19.53 -9.66 -13.37
C THR A 528 20.65 -9.51 -14.39
N SER A 529 20.29 -9.54 -15.66
CA SER A 529 21.18 -9.28 -16.80
C SER A 529 20.53 -8.25 -17.72
N LEU A 530 21.34 -7.39 -18.32
CA LEU A 530 20.90 -6.53 -19.41
C LEU A 530 20.95 -7.31 -20.73
N ILE A 531 19.84 -7.32 -21.46
CA ILE A 531 19.75 -7.78 -22.83
C ILE A 531 19.35 -6.61 -23.74
N THR A 532 19.48 -6.78 -25.04
CA THR A 532 18.93 -5.84 -26.02
C THR A 532 17.58 -6.37 -26.47
N ASN A 533 16.53 -5.58 -26.28
CA ASN A 533 15.19 -5.94 -26.72
C ASN A 533 15.02 -5.78 -28.25
N ASP A 534 13.87 -6.18 -28.78
CA ASP A 534 13.57 -6.11 -30.21
C ASP A 534 13.61 -4.68 -30.78
N GLU A 535 13.48 -3.66 -29.93
CA GLU A 535 13.58 -2.24 -30.29
C GLU A 535 15.02 -1.69 -30.22
N GLY A 536 16.02 -2.53 -29.92
CA GLY A 536 17.42 -2.13 -29.76
C GLY A 536 17.72 -1.42 -28.44
N LYS A 537 16.80 -1.41 -27.47
CA LYS A 537 16.97 -0.79 -26.15
C LYS A 537 17.48 -1.81 -25.13
N PRO A 538 18.28 -1.37 -24.14
CA PRO A 538 18.67 -2.22 -23.03
C PRO A 538 17.45 -2.55 -22.16
N GLU A 539 17.26 -3.82 -21.87
CA GLU A 539 16.18 -4.35 -21.01
C GLU A 539 16.79 -5.24 -19.92
N GLU A 540 16.35 -5.03 -18.69
CA GLU A 540 16.75 -5.87 -17.56
C GLU A 540 15.85 -7.11 -17.49
N ILE A 541 16.45 -8.30 -17.50
CA ILE A 541 15.77 -9.59 -17.29
C ILE A 541 16.26 -10.29 -16.04
N ILE A 542 15.39 -11.10 -15.41
CA ILE A 542 15.77 -11.98 -14.31
C ILE A 542 16.27 -13.31 -14.86
N ILE A 543 17.42 -13.76 -14.38
CA ILE A 543 18.05 -15.03 -14.81
C ILE A 543 18.20 -16.05 -13.67
N GLY A 544 17.94 -15.64 -12.43
CA GLY A 544 17.90 -16.52 -11.27
C GLY A 544 17.39 -15.79 -10.04
N VAL A 545 16.84 -16.56 -9.11
CA VAL A 545 16.24 -16.09 -7.86
C VAL A 545 16.73 -16.97 -6.72
N THR A 546 17.09 -16.36 -5.59
CA THR A 546 17.30 -17.06 -4.31
C THR A 546 16.39 -16.44 -3.26
N ARG A 547 15.94 -17.25 -2.30
CA ARG A 547 15.06 -16.85 -1.21
C ARG A 547 15.55 -17.41 0.11
N ALA A 548 15.28 -16.68 1.17
CA ALA A 548 15.37 -17.08 2.57
C ALA A 548 14.08 -16.66 3.27
N LEU A 549 13.42 -17.62 3.93
CA LEU A 549 12.26 -17.38 4.77
C LEU A 549 12.65 -17.71 6.21
N SER A 550 12.75 -16.68 7.05
CA SER A 550 13.13 -16.85 8.45
C SER A 550 11.93 -17.10 9.34
N ASP A 551 12.12 -17.91 10.38
CA ASP A 551 11.13 -18.07 11.44
C ASP A 551 10.98 -16.76 12.27
N PRO A 552 9.90 -16.60 13.06
CA PRO A 552 9.68 -15.39 13.84
C PRO A 552 10.74 -15.10 14.90
N GLU A 553 11.55 -16.09 15.30
CA GLU A 553 12.63 -15.94 16.29
C GLU A 553 14.00 -15.71 15.64
N ASN A 554 14.06 -15.65 14.30
CA ASN A 554 15.28 -15.62 13.50
C ASN A 554 16.27 -16.75 13.88
N VAL A 555 15.78 -17.92 14.28
CA VAL A 555 16.62 -19.07 14.63
C VAL A 555 16.97 -19.86 13.37
N GLU A 556 15.97 -20.18 12.57
CA GLU A 556 16.09 -20.96 11.35
C GLU A 556 15.59 -20.18 10.13
N SER A 557 16.26 -20.37 9.00
CA SER A 557 15.82 -19.79 7.72
C SER A 557 15.83 -20.85 6.62
N GLU A 558 14.67 -21.06 6.00
CA GLU A 558 14.52 -21.97 4.87
C GLU A 558 14.97 -21.27 3.59
N PHE A 559 15.89 -21.88 2.83
CA PHE A 559 16.36 -21.33 1.57
C PHE A 559 15.73 -22.01 0.36
N ALA A 560 15.67 -21.26 -0.75
CA ALA A 560 15.41 -21.86 -2.03
C ALA A 560 16.03 -21.10 -3.20
N ILE A 561 16.43 -21.83 -4.23
CA ILE A 561 17.09 -21.28 -5.42
C ILE A 561 16.40 -21.79 -6.68
N LEU A 562 16.18 -20.88 -7.62
CA LEU A 562 15.73 -21.19 -8.97
C LEU A 562 16.60 -20.47 -9.98
N VAL A 563 17.05 -21.17 -11.01
CA VAL A 563 17.88 -20.61 -12.09
C VAL A 563 17.25 -21.01 -13.42
N ARG A 564 17.32 -20.09 -14.39
CA ARG A 564 16.87 -20.34 -15.76
C ARG A 564 17.50 -21.61 -16.32
N SER A 565 16.69 -22.48 -16.93
CA SER A 565 17.13 -23.83 -17.30
C SER A 565 18.24 -23.81 -18.37
N ASP A 566 18.26 -22.78 -19.21
CA ASP A 566 19.26 -22.53 -20.24
C ASP A 566 20.58 -21.93 -19.70
N LEU A 567 20.63 -21.53 -18.43
CA LEU A 567 21.80 -20.92 -17.78
C LEU A 567 22.39 -21.79 -16.67
N LYS A 568 22.25 -23.11 -16.79
CA LYS A 568 22.91 -24.07 -15.89
C LYS A 568 24.41 -24.16 -16.18
N GLY A 569 25.21 -24.39 -15.14
CA GLY A 569 26.66 -24.62 -15.28
C GLY A 569 27.55 -23.37 -15.39
N VAL A 570 26.98 -22.18 -15.63
CA VAL A 570 27.74 -20.91 -15.73
C VAL A 570 28.15 -20.29 -14.39
N GLY A 571 27.82 -20.96 -13.27
CA GLY A 571 28.20 -20.55 -11.91
C GLY A 571 27.13 -19.76 -11.14
N LEU A 572 26.01 -19.42 -11.77
CA LEU A 572 24.95 -18.58 -11.18
C LEU A 572 24.37 -19.15 -9.86
N GLY A 573 24.05 -20.44 -9.81
CA GLY A 573 23.52 -21.06 -8.59
C GLY A 573 24.45 -20.94 -7.38
N ARG A 574 25.77 -20.97 -7.60
CA ARG A 574 26.76 -20.76 -6.53
C ARG A 574 26.75 -19.33 -6.01
N ILE A 575 26.73 -18.35 -6.90
CA ILE A 575 26.66 -16.92 -6.54
C ILE A 575 25.42 -16.65 -5.70
N LEU A 576 24.26 -17.19 -6.12
CA LEU A 576 22.99 -17.07 -5.41
C LEU A 576 23.03 -17.73 -4.02
N MET A 577 23.59 -18.92 -3.91
CA MET A 577 23.74 -19.64 -2.65
C MET A 577 24.69 -18.92 -1.68
N GLU A 578 25.84 -18.45 -2.16
CA GLU A 578 26.81 -17.71 -1.34
C GLU A 578 26.24 -16.36 -0.87
N LYS A 579 25.41 -15.70 -1.69
CA LYS A 579 24.70 -14.48 -1.29
C LYS A 579 23.72 -14.72 -0.15
N ILE A 580 22.87 -15.76 -0.27
CA ILE A 580 21.85 -16.00 0.76
C ILE A 580 22.48 -16.44 2.08
N ILE A 581 23.55 -17.24 2.04
CA ILE A 581 24.33 -17.61 3.24
C ILE A 581 24.89 -16.36 3.92
N ARG A 582 25.52 -15.45 3.14
CA ARG A 582 26.07 -14.20 3.67
C ARG A 582 24.98 -13.32 4.29
N TYR A 583 23.83 -13.21 3.64
CA TYR A 583 22.68 -12.48 4.18
C TYR A 583 22.21 -13.10 5.51
N CYS A 584 21.92 -14.41 5.56
CA CYS A 584 21.44 -15.06 6.78
C CYS A 584 22.45 -14.95 7.94
N THR A 585 23.75 -14.99 7.63
CA THR A 585 24.83 -14.77 8.62
C THR A 585 24.80 -13.34 9.18
N GLN A 586 24.62 -12.34 8.32
CA GLN A 586 24.53 -10.92 8.72
C GLN A 586 23.25 -10.61 9.50
N SER A 587 22.14 -11.28 9.16
CA SER A 587 20.86 -11.17 9.86
C SER A 587 20.82 -11.90 11.20
N GLY A 588 21.89 -12.60 11.58
CA GLY A 588 22.01 -13.27 12.88
C GLY A 588 21.27 -14.61 12.98
N VAL A 589 20.89 -15.22 11.86
CA VAL A 589 20.23 -16.53 11.84
C VAL A 589 21.20 -17.62 12.31
N LYS A 590 20.72 -18.60 13.08
CA LYS A 590 21.58 -19.66 13.65
C LYS A 590 21.81 -20.84 12.70
N ARG A 591 20.85 -21.14 11.82
CA ARG A 591 20.99 -22.21 10.83
C ARG A 591 20.16 -21.95 9.58
N ILE A 592 20.63 -22.44 8.45
CA ILE A 592 19.92 -22.44 7.18
C ILE A 592 19.50 -23.87 6.86
N THR A 593 18.24 -24.06 6.47
CA THR A 593 17.68 -25.36 6.08
C THR A 593 17.09 -25.31 4.69
N GLY A 594 17.00 -26.46 4.02
CA GLY A 594 16.33 -26.57 2.75
C GLY A 594 16.14 -28.03 2.34
N MET A 595 15.22 -28.28 1.43
CA MET A 595 14.92 -29.62 0.94
C MET A 595 14.98 -29.68 -0.58
N THR A 596 15.40 -30.84 -1.10
CA THR A 596 15.35 -31.12 -2.54
C THR A 596 15.04 -32.58 -2.81
N MET A 597 14.72 -32.93 -4.06
CA MET A 597 14.50 -34.33 -4.44
C MET A 597 15.85 -35.05 -4.62
N PRO A 598 15.95 -36.36 -4.30
CA PRO A 598 17.16 -37.16 -4.55
C PRO A 598 17.64 -37.14 -6.02
N SER A 599 16.73 -36.89 -6.97
CA SER A 599 17.04 -36.74 -8.39
C SER A 599 17.77 -35.43 -8.73
N ASN A 600 17.73 -34.41 -7.86
CA ASN A 600 18.35 -33.11 -8.08
C ASN A 600 19.84 -33.10 -7.69
N ARG A 601 20.63 -33.92 -8.39
CA ARG A 601 22.08 -34.05 -8.15
C ARG A 601 22.83 -32.72 -8.20
N GLY A 602 22.37 -31.79 -9.06
CA GLY A 602 22.96 -30.45 -9.19
C GLY A 602 22.87 -29.64 -7.90
N MET A 603 21.70 -29.63 -7.25
CA MET A 603 21.50 -28.94 -5.98
C MET A 603 22.28 -29.60 -4.85
N ILE A 604 22.25 -30.94 -4.76
CA ILE A 604 22.98 -31.70 -3.71
C ILE A 604 24.48 -31.39 -3.79
N MET A 605 25.08 -31.45 -4.98
CA MET A 605 26.50 -31.12 -5.16
C MET A 605 26.81 -29.64 -4.87
N LEU A 606 25.87 -28.74 -5.14
CA LEU A 606 26.03 -27.32 -4.85
C LEU A 606 26.02 -27.07 -3.33
N ALA A 607 25.04 -27.64 -2.62
CA ALA A 607 24.90 -27.53 -1.17
C ALA A 607 26.14 -28.08 -0.44
N GLN A 608 26.64 -29.26 -0.84
CA GLN A 608 27.87 -29.85 -0.28
C GLN A 608 29.09 -28.94 -0.49
N LYS A 609 29.22 -28.30 -1.66
CA LYS A 609 30.36 -27.42 -1.97
C LYS A 609 30.41 -26.15 -1.13
N VAL A 610 29.27 -25.68 -0.64
CA VAL A 610 29.18 -24.49 0.22
C VAL A 610 29.03 -24.86 1.71
N GLY A 611 29.15 -26.14 2.06
CA GLY A 611 29.28 -26.62 3.43
C GLY A 611 27.99 -27.12 4.09
N PHE A 612 26.89 -27.34 3.36
CA PHE A 612 25.71 -27.98 3.94
C PHE A 612 25.98 -29.45 4.28
N GLU A 613 25.50 -29.86 5.46
CA GLU A 613 25.28 -31.25 5.82
C GLU A 613 24.05 -31.76 5.04
N ILE A 614 24.14 -32.99 4.54
CA ILE A 614 23.10 -33.59 3.68
C ILE A 614 22.61 -34.87 4.32
N ASP A 615 21.29 -34.96 4.53
CA ASP A 615 20.62 -36.19 4.95
C ASP A 615 19.63 -36.66 3.88
N VAL A 616 19.69 -37.94 3.52
CA VAL A 616 18.89 -38.51 2.42
C VAL A 616 17.80 -39.40 3.00
N GLN A 617 16.58 -38.88 3.05
CA GLN A 617 15.42 -39.60 3.57
C GLN A 617 14.68 -40.32 2.42
N MET A 618 15.15 -41.53 2.12
CA MET A 618 14.62 -42.35 1.01
C MET A 618 13.14 -42.70 1.16
N ALA A 619 12.62 -42.81 2.39
CA ALA A 619 11.22 -43.13 2.66
C ALA A 619 10.27 -41.99 2.26
N ASP A 620 10.71 -40.75 2.48
CA ASP A 620 9.93 -39.53 2.24
C ASP A 620 10.24 -38.91 0.87
N GLY A 621 11.19 -39.48 0.12
CA GLY A 621 11.53 -39.04 -1.23
C GLY A 621 12.23 -37.69 -1.29
N VAL A 622 12.87 -37.27 -0.19
CA VAL A 622 13.51 -35.96 -0.03
C VAL A 622 14.96 -36.08 0.45
N VAL A 623 15.72 -35.02 0.20
CA VAL A 623 17.07 -34.78 0.70
C VAL A 623 17.03 -33.49 1.50
N GLU A 624 17.27 -33.60 2.80
CA GLU A 624 17.39 -32.47 3.71
C GLU A 624 18.81 -31.91 3.67
N MET A 625 18.91 -30.59 3.75
CA MET A 625 20.15 -29.83 3.71
C MET A 625 20.16 -28.89 4.91
N LEU A 626 21.21 -28.96 5.72
CA LEU A 626 21.37 -28.12 6.91
C LEU A 626 22.75 -27.47 6.95
N LEU A 627 22.80 -26.17 7.19
CA LEU A 627 24.03 -25.41 7.39
C LEU A 627 23.95 -24.67 8.73
N PRO A 628 24.70 -25.07 9.76
CA PRO A 628 24.84 -24.29 10.98
C PRO A 628 25.63 -23.00 10.68
N LEU A 629 25.14 -21.86 11.16
CA LEU A 629 25.83 -20.58 11.08
C LEU A 629 26.46 -20.24 12.44
N ALA A 630 27.71 -19.77 12.42
CA ALA A 630 28.36 -19.32 13.65
C ALA A 630 27.72 -18.00 14.12
N THR A 631 27.31 -17.95 15.39
CA THR A 631 26.89 -16.70 16.03
C THR A 631 28.11 -15.77 16.14
N ASN A 632 28.15 -14.71 15.34
CA ASN A 632 29.04 -13.59 15.64
C ASN A 632 28.48 -12.92 16.91
N THR A 633 28.99 -13.31 18.08
CA THR A 633 28.96 -12.42 19.25
C THR A 633 29.77 -11.18 18.88
N PRO A 634 29.19 -9.97 18.89
CA PRO A 634 29.99 -8.76 18.76
C PRO A 634 30.90 -8.67 19.99
N GLU A 635 32.22 -8.53 19.77
CA GLU A 635 33.18 -8.10 20.81
C GLU A 635 32.99 -6.62 21.17
#